data_AF-A0A8B8QWA2-F1
#
_entry.id   AF-A0A8B8QWA2-F1
#
_cell.length_a   1.000
_cell.length_b   1.000
_cell.length_c   1.000
_cell.angle_alpha   90.00
_cell.angle_beta   90.00
_cell.angle_gamma   90.00
#
_symmetry.space_group_name_H-M   'P 1'
#
loop_
_entity.id
_entity.type
_entity.pdbx_description
1 polymer ?
#
loop_
_entity_poly.entity_id
_entity_poly.type
_entity_poly.pdbx_seq_one_letter_code
_entity_poly.pdbx_strand_id
1 'polypeptide(L)'
;MIGIANGEDSYKLLKLLQQDSRPLREILADFDSAFPRSLRFPLCTSLYLILEDKIMLSTTERLVAFSILHQTYASHSLSANPFIRFLVNAACDDGAEKFERAFVVQLLESSSGIAKEFFNQSASDYVKGFDPLMHTFPALDQLQQQYFDGAHSESYNCLFKDTKVNNVMPDPDVPSGCDKNSPEFDLLPGTKPKLGSGDRDETIAGLLSNISLEGLGPQWIRPRPPRLPIQDGELVWLIPDNNHELLWDYGMCADTSRGAAVRDLIAKAAKGPLVPAQQEAHLLNGQKVMMELANDPKLVYHCGLTPMKLPDLVENNPLIAVEVLTKLINSPEITEYFTVLVTMEMSLHSMEVVNRLTQAVKLPSEFLRLYISNCITSCENIKSRRS
;
A
#
# COMPACT_ATOMS: atom_id res chain seq x y z
N MET A 1 -1.03 -25.23 8.61
CA MET A 1 -1.44 -26.59 8.99
C MET A 1 -2.50 -26.43 10.06
N ILE A 2 -3.75 -26.23 9.65
CA ILE A 2 -4.89 -26.17 10.58
C ILE A 2 -5.24 -27.64 10.78
N GLY A 3 -4.64 -28.27 11.78
CA GLY A 3 -4.98 -29.63 12.15
C GLY A 3 -6.42 -29.65 12.63
N ILE A 4 -7.29 -30.24 11.83
CA ILE A 4 -8.68 -30.52 12.21
C ILE A 4 -8.64 -31.65 13.22
N ALA A 5 -9.55 -31.55 14.20
CA ALA A 5 -9.59 -32.43 15.34
C ALA A 5 -9.54 -33.91 14.92
N ASN A 6 -8.78 -34.73 15.65
CA ASN A 6 -8.74 -36.17 15.41
C ASN A 6 -10.17 -36.74 15.46
N GLY A 7 -10.41 -37.86 14.76
CA GLY A 7 -11.74 -38.51 14.77
C GLY A 7 -12.28 -38.76 16.18
N GLU A 8 -11.41 -39.11 17.14
CA GLU A 8 -11.79 -39.31 18.54
C GLU A 8 -12.28 -38.02 19.23
N ASP A 9 -11.64 -36.88 18.96
CA ASP A 9 -12.03 -35.59 19.52
C ASP A 9 -13.36 -35.11 18.93
N SER A 10 -13.60 -35.44 17.66
CA SER A 10 -14.86 -35.18 16.96
C SER A 10 -16.03 -35.95 17.59
N TYR A 11 -15.84 -37.24 17.88
CA TYR A 11 -16.84 -38.04 18.60
C TYR A 11 -17.06 -37.57 20.04
N LYS A 12 -16.01 -37.16 20.75
CA LYS A 12 -16.13 -36.57 22.09
C LYS A 12 -16.95 -35.28 22.07
N LEU A 13 -16.72 -34.41 21.08
CA LEU A 13 -17.48 -33.18 20.90
C LEU A 13 -18.95 -33.48 20.60
N LEU A 14 -19.22 -34.41 19.67
CA LEU A 14 -20.58 -34.82 19.33
C LEU A 14 -21.33 -35.36 20.56
N LYS A 15 -20.67 -36.19 21.37
CA LYS A 15 -21.24 -36.73 22.60
C LYS A 15 -21.56 -35.63 23.62
N LEU A 16 -20.80 -34.54 23.67
CA LEU A 16 -21.11 -33.38 24.53
C LEU A 16 -22.33 -32.61 24.02
N LEU A 17 -22.47 -32.44 22.70
CA LEU A 17 -23.64 -31.77 22.10
C LEU A 17 -24.94 -32.52 22.38
N GLN A 18 -24.88 -33.86 22.39
CA GLN A 18 -26.03 -34.74 22.67
C GLN A 18 -26.48 -34.75 24.14
N GLN A 19 -25.75 -34.11 25.06
CA GLN A 19 -26.12 -34.02 26.49
C GLN A 19 -27.09 -32.88 26.77
N ASP A 20 -28.17 -32.79 25.98
CA ASP A 20 -29.13 -31.67 26.01
C ASP A 20 -29.96 -31.54 27.31
N SER A 21 -30.00 -32.59 28.12
CA SER A 21 -30.67 -32.63 29.42
C SER A 21 -29.81 -32.13 30.59
N ARG A 22 -28.51 -31.88 30.37
CA ARG A 22 -27.60 -31.36 31.40
C ARG A 22 -27.59 -29.83 31.39
N PRO A 23 -27.32 -29.18 32.53
CA PRO A 23 -27.19 -27.73 32.57
C PRO A 23 -26.00 -27.29 31.72
N LEU A 24 -26.20 -26.22 30.93
CA LEU A 24 -25.19 -25.73 29.97
C LEU A 24 -23.83 -25.45 30.64
N ARG A 25 -23.84 -24.96 31.89
CA ARG A 25 -22.63 -24.70 32.67
C ARG A 25 -21.75 -25.95 32.84
N GLU A 26 -22.35 -27.10 33.08
CA GLU A 26 -21.59 -28.35 33.23
C GLU A 26 -21.02 -28.80 31.89
N ILE A 27 -21.79 -28.71 30.81
CA ILE A 27 -21.34 -29.06 29.46
C ILE A 27 -20.16 -28.18 29.04
N LEU A 28 -20.21 -26.89 29.36
CA LEU A 28 -19.15 -25.93 29.08
C LEU A 28 -17.88 -26.22 29.90
N ALA A 29 -18.03 -26.60 31.18
CA ALA A 29 -16.90 -27.01 32.02
C ALA A 29 -16.27 -28.33 31.52
N ASP A 30 -17.10 -29.27 31.07
CA ASP A 30 -16.66 -30.54 30.48
C ASP A 30 -15.92 -30.27 29.15
N PHE A 31 -16.40 -29.34 28.32
CA PHE A 31 -15.69 -28.91 27.12
C PHE A 31 -14.34 -28.26 27.43
N ASP A 32 -14.30 -27.33 28.40
CA ASP A 32 -13.07 -26.64 28.80
C ASP A 32 -12.01 -27.58 29.37
N SER A 33 -12.44 -28.62 30.09
CA SER A 33 -11.56 -29.64 30.68
C SER A 33 -11.16 -30.73 29.68
N ALA A 34 -12.04 -31.11 28.76
CA ALA A 34 -11.77 -32.12 27.74
C ALA A 34 -10.83 -31.62 26.64
N PHE A 35 -10.89 -30.33 26.29
CA PHE A 35 -10.15 -29.79 25.14
C PHE A 35 -9.14 -28.68 25.50
N PRO A 36 -7.84 -28.86 25.17
CA PRO A 36 -6.81 -27.86 25.39
C PRO A 36 -7.04 -26.63 24.49
N ARG A 37 -6.56 -25.46 24.92
CA ARG A 37 -6.75 -24.18 24.21
C ARG A 37 -6.30 -24.21 22.74
N SER A 38 -5.29 -25.01 22.40
CA SER A 38 -4.81 -25.17 21.02
C SER A 38 -5.84 -25.77 20.06
N LEU A 39 -6.75 -26.63 20.56
CA LEU A 39 -7.76 -27.32 19.76
C LEU A 39 -9.10 -26.59 19.73
N ARG A 40 -9.32 -25.61 20.62
CA ARG A 40 -10.61 -24.91 20.73
C ARG A 40 -10.99 -24.14 19.47
N PHE A 41 -10.04 -23.45 18.83
CA PHE A 41 -10.33 -22.70 17.60
C PHE A 41 -10.69 -23.63 16.41
N PRO A 42 -9.94 -24.71 16.11
CA PRO A 42 -10.36 -25.70 15.10
C PRO A 42 -11.72 -26.33 15.39
N LEU A 43 -12.00 -26.71 16.65
CA LEU A 43 -13.29 -27.30 17.04
C LEU A 43 -14.44 -26.30 16.87
N CYS A 44 -14.27 -25.05 17.32
CA CYS A 44 -15.26 -23.99 17.13
C CYS A 44 -15.48 -23.67 15.64
N THR A 45 -14.43 -23.71 14.82
CA THR A 45 -14.55 -23.52 13.37
C THR A 45 -15.37 -24.64 12.74
N SER A 46 -15.19 -25.88 13.20
CA SER A 46 -15.96 -27.04 12.74
C SER A 46 -17.43 -26.93 13.16
N LEU A 47 -17.70 -26.52 14.40
CA LEU A 47 -19.06 -26.22 14.89
C LEU A 47 -19.73 -25.12 14.07
N TYR A 48 -19.00 -24.03 13.79
CA TYR A 48 -19.48 -22.93 12.97
C TYR A 48 -19.93 -23.41 11.58
N LEU A 49 -19.13 -24.25 10.93
CA LEU A 49 -19.46 -24.77 9.60
C LEU A 49 -20.67 -25.71 9.62
N ILE A 50 -20.82 -26.53 10.66
CA ILE A 50 -21.98 -27.40 10.81
C ILE A 50 -23.25 -26.61 11.14
N LEU A 51 -23.15 -25.55 11.95
CA LEU A 51 -24.28 -24.70 12.31
C LEU A 51 -24.85 -23.89 11.13
N GLU A 52 -24.08 -23.70 10.05
CA GLU A 52 -24.60 -23.09 8.81
C GLU A 52 -25.64 -23.98 8.12
N ASP A 53 -25.48 -25.30 8.21
CA ASP A 53 -26.46 -26.24 7.69
C ASP A 53 -27.51 -26.51 8.79
N LYS A 54 -28.74 -26.04 8.58
CA LYS A 54 -29.80 -26.16 9.59
C LYS A 54 -30.31 -27.59 9.79
N ILE A 55 -29.89 -28.53 8.95
CA ILE A 55 -30.44 -29.89 8.89
C ILE A 55 -29.63 -30.87 9.75
N MET A 56 -28.32 -30.63 9.91
CA MET A 56 -27.39 -31.62 10.49
C MET A 56 -27.55 -31.79 12.01
N LEU A 57 -27.66 -30.67 12.75
CA LEU A 57 -27.81 -30.69 14.21
C LEU A 57 -29.27 -30.48 14.59
N SER A 58 -29.73 -31.23 15.60
CA SER A 58 -31.02 -30.98 16.24
C SER A 58 -31.04 -29.61 16.92
N THR A 59 -32.25 -29.12 17.13
CA THR A 59 -32.50 -27.83 17.78
C THR A 59 -31.76 -27.66 19.10
N THR A 60 -31.77 -28.66 19.99
CA THR A 60 -31.10 -28.58 21.29
C THR A 60 -29.58 -28.65 21.17
N GLU A 61 -29.06 -29.52 20.29
CA GLU A 61 -27.61 -29.59 19.97
C GLU A 61 -27.09 -28.25 19.43
N ARG A 62 -27.90 -27.52 18.63
CA ARG A 62 -27.56 -26.18 18.12
C ARG A 62 -27.41 -25.16 19.24
N LEU A 63 -28.33 -25.14 20.22
CA LEU A 63 -28.25 -24.24 21.37
C LEU A 63 -26.98 -24.48 22.22
N VAL A 64 -26.63 -25.76 22.41
CA VAL A 64 -25.38 -26.15 23.10
C VAL A 64 -24.17 -25.67 22.28
N ALA A 65 -24.17 -25.86 20.96
CA ALA A 65 -23.08 -25.41 20.10
C ALA A 65 -22.91 -23.88 20.09
N PHE A 66 -24.00 -23.10 20.03
CA PHE A 66 -23.95 -21.64 20.18
C PHE A 66 -23.35 -21.23 21.52
N SER A 67 -23.74 -21.91 22.60
CA SER A 67 -23.21 -21.67 23.94
C SER A 67 -21.68 -21.90 24.00
N ILE A 68 -21.20 -22.97 23.38
CA ILE A 68 -19.76 -23.27 23.28
C ILE A 68 -19.03 -22.16 22.50
N LEU A 69 -19.56 -21.75 21.33
CA LEU A 69 -18.95 -20.70 20.50
C LEU A 69 -18.82 -19.35 21.22
N HIS A 70 -19.83 -18.99 22.02
CA HIS A 70 -19.80 -17.76 22.79
C HIS A 70 -18.87 -17.85 24.00
N GLN A 71 -19.03 -18.90 24.83
CA GLN A 71 -18.33 -19.01 26.11
C GLN A 71 -16.82 -19.23 25.95
N THR A 72 -16.39 -19.94 24.90
CA THR A 72 -14.97 -20.21 24.64
C THR A 72 -14.13 -18.92 24.51
N TYR A 73 -14.75 -17.81 24.10
CA TYR A 73 -14.11 -16.51 23.92
C TYR A 73 -14.65 -15.43 24.86
N ALA A 74 -15.52 -15.77 25.80
CA ALA A 74 -16.14 -14.81 26.73
C ALA A 74 -15.15 -14.17 27.73
N SER A 75 -13.92 -14.67 27.84
CA SER A 75 -12.86 -14.06 28.66
C SER A 75 -12.20 -12.83 28.02
N HIS A 76 -12.44 -12.60 26.73
CA HIS A 76 -11.90 -11.45 25.99
C HIS A 76 -13.01 -10.41 25.77
N SER A 77 -12.65 -9.19 25.33
CA SER A 77 -13.67 -8.24 24.86
C SER A 77 -14.54 -8.91 23.80
N LEU A 78 -15.85 -8.62 23.77
CA LEU A 78 -16.79 -9.23 22.82
C LEU A 78 -16.35 -9.09 21.35
N SER A 79 -15.64 -8.00 21.04
CA SER A 79 -15.02 -7.74 19.73
C SER A 79 -13.88 -8.68 19.35
N ALA A 80 -13.29 -9.41 20.31
CA ALA A 80 -12.20 -10.35 20.08
C ALA A 80 -12.70 -11.77 19.77
N ASN A 81 -14.00 -12.04 19.87
CA ASN A 81 -14.56 -13.34 19.49
C ASN A 81 -14.67 -13.44 17.95
N PRO A 82 -13.95 -14.38 17.30
CA PRO A 82 -13.97 -14.51 15.84
C PRO A 82 -15.34 -14.94 15.28
N PHE A 83 -16.25 -15.44 16.11
CA PHE A 83 -17.57 -15.91 15.74
C PHE A 83 -18.70 -14.92 16.11
N ILE A 84 -18.39 -13.74 16.65
CA ILE A 84 -19.41 -12.79 17.12
C ILE A 84 -20.37 -12.36 16.00
N ARG A 85 -19.86 -12.15 14.78
CA ARG A 85 -20.68 -11.80 13.61
C ARG A 85 -21.64 -12.91 13.22
N PHE A 86 -21.23 -14.16 13.36
CA PHE A 86 -22.12 -15.29 13.13
C PHE A 86 -23.25 -15.34 14.16
N LEU A 87 -22.94 -15.12 15.44
CA LEU A 87 -23.96 -15.06 16.50
C LEU A 87 -24.94 -13.90 16.30
N VAL A 88 -24.45 -12.71 15.95
CA VAL A 88 -25.30 -11.55 15.64
C VAL A 88 -26.21 -11.83 14.44
N ASN A 89 -25.69 -12.45 13.38
CA ASN A 89 -26.50 -12.83 12.22
C ASN A 89 -27.55 -13.89 12.60
N ALA A 90 -27.20 -14.88 13.43
CA ALA A 90 -28.12 -15.92 13.89
C ALA A 90 -29.26 -15.37 14.77
N ALA A 91 -28.98 -14.36 15.62
CA ALA A 91 -30.00 -13.67 16.40
C ALA A 91 -31.07 -12.98 15.52
N CYS A 92 -30.67 -12.51 14.34
CA CYS A 92 -31.50 -11.76 13.41
C CYS A 92 -32.04 -12.60 12.23
N ASP A 93 -31.83 -13.91 12.22
CA ASP A 93 -32.28 -14.78 11.12
C ASP A 93 -33.80 -15.01 11.20
N ASP A 94 -34.57 -14.33 10.36
CA ASP A 94 -36.02 -14.46 10.30
C ASP A 94 -36.50 -15.85 9.84
N GLY A 95 -35.63 -16.64 9.20
CA GLY A 95 -35.90 -18.02 8.83
C GLY A 95 -35.55 -19.04 9.92
N ALA A 96 -35.11 -18.60 11.10
CA ALA A 96 -34.85 -19.47 12.25
C ALA A 96 -36.02 -19.47 13.25
N GLU A 97 -36.09 -20.53 14.05
CA GLU A 97 -37.09 -20.66 15.10
C GLU A 97 -36.97 -19.55 16.15
N LYS A 98 -38.12 -19.05 16.64
CA LYS A 98 -38.16 -17.89 17.55
C LYS A 98 -37.41 -18.14 18.87
N PHE A 99 -37.47 -19.35 19.41
CA PHE A 99 -36.76 -19.71 20.63
C PHE A 99 -35.25 -19.71 20.42
N GLU A 100 -34.77 -20.09 19.23
CA GLU A 100 -33.34 -20.12 18.92
C GLU A 100 -32.79 -18.70 18.83
N ARG A 101 -33.50 -17.81 18.12
CA ARG A 101 -33.15 -16.40 18.04
C ARG A 101 -33.09 -15.77 19.43
N ALA A 102 -34.10 -16.02 20.26
CA ALA A 102 -34.17 -15.48 21.62
C ALA A 102 -33.03 -16.01 22.50
N PHE A 103 -32.68 -17.29 22.35
CA PHE A 103 -31.54 -17.90 23.03
C PHE A 103 -30.22 -17.20 22.66
N VAL A 104 -29.99 -16.97 21.36
CA VAL A 104 -28.76 -16.31 20.89
C VAL A 104 -28.70 -14.85 21.33
N VAL A 105 -29.83 -14.13 21.36
CA VAL A 105 -29.91 -12.77 21.92
C VAL A 105 -29.53 -12.78 23.41
N GLN A 106 -30.13 -13.68 24.19
CA GLN A 106 -29.83 -13.82 25.62
C GLN A 106 -28.36 -14.21 25.86
N LEU A 107 -27.77 -14.98 24.96
CA LEU A 107 -26.37 -15.35 24.99
C LEU A 107 -25.45 -14.15 24.74
N LEU A 108 -25.78 -13.28 23.78
CA LEU A 108 -25.02 -12.05 23.50
C LEU A 108 -25.10 -11.05 24.66
N GLU A 109 -26.29 -10.87 25.23
CA GLU A 109 -26.55 -10.04 26.41
C GLU A 109 -25.88 -10.60 27.68
N SER A 110 -25.50 -11.88 27.67
CA SER A 110 -25.01 -12.57 28.86
C SER A 110 -23.69 -12.04 29.43
N SER A 111 -22.95 -11.31 28.60
CA SER A 111 -21.75 -10.57 28.96
C SER A 111 -21.99 -9.47 30.01
N SER A 112 -23.25 -9.03 30.21
CA SER A 112 -23.62 -7.95 31.15
C SER A 112 -23.90 -8.40 32.60
N GLY A 113 -23.51 -9.62 32.99
CA GLY A 113 -23.49 -10.06 34.40
C GLY A 113 -24.78 -10.68 34.95
N ILE A 114 -25.96 -10.40 34.37
CA ILE A 114 -27.26 -10.97 34.80
C ILE A 114 -27.46 -12.43 34.32
N ALA A 115 -26.68 -12.89 33.33
CA ALA A 115 -26.96 -14.14 32.62
C ALA A 115 -26.10 -15.34 33.01
N LYS A 116 -25.39 -15.31 34.15
CA LYS A 116 -24.73 -16.52 34.65
C LYS A 116 -25.75 -17.56 35.15
N GLU A 117 -26.97 -17.15 35.49
CA GLU A 117 -28.06 -18.06 35.88
C GLU A 117 -28.67 -18.80 34.68
N PHE A 118 -28.68 -18.17 33.51
CA PHE A 118 -29.17 -18.78 32.26
C PHE A 118 -28.45 -20.08 31.93
N PHE A 119 -27.14 -20.18 32.18
CA PHE A 119 -26.38 -21.40 31.95
C PHE A 119 -26.69 -22.54 32.94
N ASN A 120 -27.51 -22.31 33.98
CA ASN A 120 -27.91 -23.35 34.92
C ASN A 120 -29.10 -24.18 34.41
N GLN A 121 -29.80 -23.74 33.37
CA GLN A 121 -30.85 -24.52 32.73
C GLN A 121 -30.26 -25.43 31.64
N SER A 122 -30.97 -26.52 31.30
CA SER A 122 -30.62 -27.35 30.16
C SER A 122 -31.19 -26.78 28.85
N ALA A 123 -30.61 -27.15 27.71
CA ALA A 123 -31.12 -26.74 26.40
C ALA A 123 -32.56 -27.26 26.18
N SER A 124 -32.84 -28.48 26.64
CA SER A 124 -34.17 -29.08 26.54
C SER A 124 -35.23 -28.37 27.39
N ASP A 125 -34.85 -27.89 28.58
CA ASP A 125 -35.76 -27.16 29.47
C ASP A 125 -36.06 -25.76 28.93
N TYR A 126 -35.07 -25.11 28.31
CA TYR A 126 -35.27 -23.82 27.66
C TYR A 126 -36.28 -23.89 26.52
N VAL A 127 -36.15 -24.89 25.64
CA VAL A 127 -37.08 -25.07 24.51
C VAL A 127 -38.50 -25.35 25.02
N LYS A 128 -38.66 -26.15 26.08
CA LYS A 128 -39.98 -26.46 26.67
C LYS A 128 -40.61 -25.29 27.42
N GLY A 129 -39.81 -24.44 28.04
CA GLY A 129 -40.25 -23.29 28.82
C GLY A 129 -40.36 -21.98 28.03
N PHE A 130 -40.10 -22.01 26.72
CA PHE A 130 -40.04 -20.80 25.91
C PHE A 130 -41.41 -20.13 25.74
N ASP A 131 -41.51 -18.87 26.14
CA ASP A 131 -42.65 -18.00 25.83
C ASP A 131 -42.23 -16.91 24.82
N PRO A 132 -42.73 -16.96 23.56
CA PRO A 132 -42.42 -15.96 22.54
C PRO A 132 -42.74 -14.51 22.95
N LEU A 133 -43.66 -14.30 23.90
CA LEU A 133 -44.12 -12.98 24.31
C LEU A 133 -43.16 -12.28 25.30
N MET A 134 -42.24 -13.04 25.91
CA MET A 134 -41.29 -12.51 26.91
C MET A 134 -40.00 -11.97 26.28
N HIS A 135 -39.81 -12.15 24.96
CA HIS A 135 -38.57 -11.83 24.28
C HIS A 135 -38.75 -10.73 23.24
N THR A 136 -37.85 -9.73 23.29
CA THR A 136 -37.75 -8.69 22.28
C THR A 136 -36.66 -9.09 21.28
N PHE A 137 -36.97 -9.07 19.99
CA PHE A 137 -36.01 -9.36 18.93
C PHE A 137 -35.45 -8.05 18.37
N PRO A 138 -34.17 -7.73 18.64
CA PRO A 138 -33.56 -6.50 18.15
C PRO A 138 -33.34 -6.56 16.63
N ALA A 139 -33.34 -5.39 16.00
CA ALA A 139 -32.99 -5.25 14.59
C ALA A 139 -31.48 -5.46 14.38
N LEU A 140 -31.11 -6.04 13.25
CA LEU A 140 -29.72 -6.34 12.89
C LEU A 140 -28.81 -5.08 12.95
N ASP A 141 -29.31 -3.94 12.52
CA ASP A 141 -28.57 -2.67 12.55
C ASP A 141 -28.23 -2.22 13.99
N GLN A 142 -29.12 -2.48 14.95
CA GLN A 142 -28.93 -2.11 16.36
C GLN A 142 -27.84 -2.98 17.01
N LEU A 143 -27.89 -4.29 16.79
CA LEU A 143 -26.84 -5.20 17.27
C LEU A 143 -25.51 -4.92 16.56
N GLN A 144 -25.53 -4.62 15.26
CA GLN A 144 -24.29 -4.32 14.55
C GLN A 144 -23.59 -3.06 15.10
N GLN A 145 -24.33 -2.02 15.43
CA GLN A 145 -23.76 -0.83 16.06
C GLN A 145 -23.22 -1.09 17.47
N GLN A 146 -23.88 -1.98 18.24
CA GLN A 146 -23.45 -2.33 19.60
C GLN A 146 -22.18 -3.18 19.63
N TYR A 147 -21.99 -4.07 18.65
CA TYR A 147 -20.89 -5.05 18.66
C TYR A 147 -19.73 -4.71 17.71
N PHE A 148 -19.91 -3.78 16.75
CA PHE A 148 -18.90 -3.44 15.73
C PHE A 148 -18.56 -1.94 15.67
N ASP A 149 -18.53 -1.24 16.82
CA ASP A 149 -18.16 0.18 16.87
C ASP A 149 -16.64 0.39 16.68
N GLY A 150 -16.26 0.89 15.49
CA GLY A 150 -14.89 1.30 15.16
C GLY A 150 -14.16 0.41 14.14
N ALA A 151 -13.88 0.99 12.98
CA ALA A 151 -13.07 0.50 11.85
C ALA A 151 -13.63 -0.72 11.11
N HIS A 152 -13.99 -0.49 9.84
CA HIS A 152 -14.25 -1.47 8.77
C HIS A 152 -13.89 -2.92 9.14
N SER A 153 -14.81 -3.66 9.75
CA SER A 153 -14.87 -5.10 9.51
C SER A 153 -15.35 -5.24 8.08
N GLU A 154 -14.42 -5.22 7.13
CA GLU A 154 -14.67 -5.83 5.83
C GLU A 154 -15.34 -7.18 6.11
N SER A 155 -16.46 -7.45 5.43
CA SER A 155 -17.02 -8.78 5.45
C SER A 155 -15.86 -9.73 5.17
N TYR A 156 -15.58 -10.67 6.06
CA TYR A 156 -14.62 -11.73 5.76
C TYR A 156 -15.22 -12.52 4.60
N ASN A 157 -14.91 -12.08 3.38
CA ASN A 157 -15.28 -12.72 2.13
C ASN A 157 -14.39 -13.94 2.04
N CYS A 158 -14.85 -15.02 2.64
CA CYS A 158 -14.19 -16.29 2.50
C CYS A 158 -14.36 -16.68 1.03
N LEU A 159 -13.26 -16.64 0.25
CA LEU A 159 -13.28 -17.09 -1.14
C LEU A 159 -14.00 -18.44 -1.28
N PHE A 160 -13.81 -19.36 -0.33
CA PHE A 160 -14.49 -20.66 -0.32
C PHE A 160 -16.01 -20.63 -0.08
N LYS A 161 -16.54 -19.62 0.62
CA LYS A 161 -17.99 -19.44 0.83
C LYS A 161 -18.65 -18.74 -0.35
N ASP A 162 -17.96 -17.78 -0.94
CA ASP A 162 -18.50 -16.99 -2.05
C ASP A 162 -18.35 -17.72 -3.40
N THR A 163 -17.40 -18.66 -3.51
CA THR A 163 -17.29 -19.61 -4.61
C THR A 163 -17.76 -21.00 -4.20
N LYS A 164 -19.03 -21.14 -3.80
CA LYS A 164 -19.65 -22.47 -3.71
C LYS A 164 -19.64 -23.11 -5.10
N VAL A 165 -18.86 -24.18 -5.27
CA VAL A 165 -18.96 -25.03 -6.46
C VAL A 165 -20.25 -25.82 -6.30
N ASN A 166 -21.32 -25.34 -6.91
CA ASN A 166 -22.55 -26.13 -7.02
C ASN A 166 -22.20 -27.43 -7.75
N ASN A 167 -22.74 -28.56 -7.30
CA ASN A 167 -22.63 -29.82 -8.02
C ASN A 167 -23.26 -29.63 -9.41
N VAL A 168 -22.43 -29.39 -10.43
CA VAL A 168 -22.85 -29.18 -11.82
C VAL A 168 -23.39 -30.48 -12.42
N MET A 169 -22.90 -31.61 -11.91
CA MET A 169 -23.40 -32.93 -12.27
C MET A 169 -24.38 -33.42 -11.20
N PRO A 170 -25.65 -33.70 -11.55
CA PRO A 170 -26.56 -34.39 -10.65
C PRO A 170 -26.03 -35.80 -10.37
N ASP A 171 -26.18 -36.23 -9.12
CA ASP A 171 -25.80 -37.58 -8.70
C ASP A 171 -26.53 -38.62 -9.57
N PRO A 172 -25.81 -39.52 -10.26
CA PRO A 172 -26.43 -40.54 -11.11
C PRO A 172 -27.35 -41.49 -10.34
N ASP A 173 -27.18 -41.60 -9.02
CA ASP A 173 -27.99 -42.46 -8.16
C ASP A 173 -29.28 -41.76 -7.68
N VAL A 174 -29.44 -40.46 -7.94
CA VAL A 174 -30.64 -39.68 -7.58
C VAL A 174 -31.58 -39.54 -8.78
N PRO A 175 -32.83 -40.05 -8.71
CA PRO A 175 -33.78 -39.95 -9.82
C PRO A 175 -34.04 -38.49 -10.26
N SER A 176 -34.20 -38.29 -11.57
CA SER A 176 -34.56 -36.98 -12.12
C SER A 176 -35.91 -36.52 -11.58
N GLY A 177 -35.94 -35.41 -10.84
CA GLY A 177 -37.14 -34.88 -10.18
C GLY A 177 -37.25 -35.18 -8.69
N CYS A 178 -36.23 -35.81 -8.08
CA CYS A 178 -36.12 -35.92 -6.63
C CYS A 178 -35.98 -34.52 -6.00
N ASP A 179 -36.99 -34.10 -5.25
CA ASP A 179 -36.94 -32.86 -4.48
C ASP A 179 -36.21 -33.11 -3.16
N LYS A 180 -35.07 -32.41 -2.99
CA LYS A 180 -34.26 -32.45 -1.76
C LYS A 180 -35.02 -31.96 -0.54
N ASN A 181 -36.06 -31.14 -0.72
CA ASN A 181 -36.91 -30.62 0.36
C ASN A 181 -38.21 -31.40 0.50
N SER A 182 -38.34 -32.58 -0.13
CA SER A 182 -39.54 -33.37 0.02
C SER A 182 -39.68 -33.91 1.45
N PRO A 183 -40.87 -33.83 2.06
CA PRO A 183 -41.11 -34.34 3.40
C PRO A 183 -41.01 -35.87 3.51
N GLU A 184 -40.80 -36.56 2.39
CA GLU A 184 -40.56 -38.01 2.30
C GLU A 184 -39.18 -38.43 2.87
N PHE A 185 -38.26 -37.46 3.00
CA PHE A 185 -36.95 -37.62 3.62
C PHE A 185 -36.91 -37.15 5.08
N ASP A 186 -37.96 -36.49 5.58
CA ASP A 186 -38.03 -36.07 6.99
C ASP A 186 -38.07 -37.31 7.89
N LEU A 187 -37.08 -37.46 8.76
CA LEU A 187 -37.00 -38.53 9.75
C LEU A 187 -38.12 -38.34 10.79
N LEU A 188 -39.19 -39.12 10.66
CA LEU A 188 -40.20 -39.22 11.72
C LEU A 188 -39.57 -39.77 13.02
N PRO A 189 -39.81 -39.13 14.18
CA PRO A 189 -39.25 -39.59 15.46
C PRO A 189 -39.63 -41.04 15.76
N GLY A 190 -38.62 -41.92 15.89
CA GLY A 190 -38.80 -43.33 16.25
C GLY A 190 -38.74 -44.35 15.11
N THR A 191 -38.52 -43.91 13.87
CA THR A 191 -38.35 -44.81 12.71
C THR A 191 -36.88 -45.15 12.48
N LYS A 192 -36.55 -46.42 12.24
CA LYS A 192 -35.19 -46.80 11.81
C LYS A 192 -34.88 -46.10 10.47
N PRO A 193 -33.70 -45.47 10.31
CA PRO A 193 -33.31 -44.87 9.04
C PRO A 193 -33.40 -45.92 7.93
N LYS A 194 -33.92 -45.53 6.75
CA LYS A 194 -34.04 -46.43 5.59
C LYS A 194 -32.67 -47.04 5.27
N LEU A 195 -32.67 -48.30 4.82
CA LEU A 195 -31.48 -49.01 4.38
C LEU A 195 -30.73 -48.16 3.33
N GLY A 196 -29.52 -47.70 3.68
CA GLY A 196 -28.70 -46.83 2.82
C GLY A 196 -28.58 -45.36 3.27
N SER A 197 -29.31 -44.92 4.30
CA SER A 197 -29.29 -43.52 4.78
C SER A 197 -28.03 -43.13 5.58
N GLY A 198 -27.09 -44.04 5.81
CA GLY A 198 -25.95 -43.81 6.71
C GLY A 198 -26.37 -43.56 8.17
N ASP A 199 -25.39 -43.55 9.08
CA ASP A 199 -25.61 -43.07 10.44
C ASP A 199 -25.38 -41.55 10.50
N ARG A 200 -26.36 -40.81 11.05
CA ARG A 200 -26.29 -39.35 11.20
C ARG A 200 -25.08 -38.96 12.04
N ASP A 201 -24.86 -39.68 13.13
CA ASP A 201 -23.81 -39.35 14.09
C ASP A 201 -22.42 -39.67 13.51
N GLU A 202 -22.27 -40.78 12.78
CA GLU A 202 -21.08 -41.08 11.99
C GLU A 202 -20.82 -40.03 10.90
N THR A 203 -21.87 -39.51 10.25
CA THR A 203 -21.74 -38.45 9.24
C THR A 203 -21.27 -37.14 9.87
N ILE A 204 -21.84 -36.75 11.02
CA ILE A 204 -21.45 -35.53 11.74
C ILE A 204 -20.02 -35.67 12.30
N ALA A 205 -19.67 -36.82 12.89
CA ALA A 205 -18.32 -37.07 13.37
C ALA A 205 -17.29 -37.12 12.23
N GLY A 206 -17.68 -37.71 11.10
CA GLY A 206 -16.92 -37.73 9.86
C GLY A 206 -16.66 -36.32 9.34
N LEU A 207 -17.68 -35.46 9.30
CA LEU A 207 -17.55 -34.05 8.95
C LEU A 207 -16.63 -33.34 9.95
N LEU A 208 -16.91 -33.39 11.25
CA LEU A 208 -16.07 -32.77 12.29
C LEU A 208 -14.58 -33.15 12.18
N SER A 209 -14.27 -34.39 11.78
CA SER A 209 -12.90 -34.88 11.60
C SER A 209 -12.26 -34.50 10.26
N ASN A 210 -13.08 -34.32 9.20
CA ASN A 210 -12.63 -34.14 7.82
C ASN A 210 -13.00 -32.78 7.21
N ILE A 211 -13.48 -31.81 7.99
CA ILE A 211 -13.67 -30.41 7.56
C ILE A 211 -12.29 -29.74 7.37
N SER A 212 -11.46 -30.35 6.54
CA SER A 212 -10.19 -29.79 6.12
C SER A 212 -10.40 -28.87 4.95
N LEU A 213 -9.96 -27.63 5.10
CA LEU A 213 -9.74 -26.73 3.97
C LEU A 213 -8.53 -27.17 3.14
N GLU A 214 -7.81 -28.23 3.53
CA GLU A 214 -6.76 -28.85 2.70
C GLU A 214 -7.37 -29.37 1.40
N GLY A 215 -7.07 -28.67 0.31
CA GLY A 215 -7.49 -29.03 -1.05
C GLY A 215 -8.42 -28.01 -1.72
N LEU A 216 -9.12 -27.17 -0.95
CA LEU A 216 -9.95 -26.09 -1.51
C LEU A 216 -9.15 -24.80 -1.72
N GLY A 217 -8.11 -24.57 -0.91
CA GLY A 217 -7.19 -23.46 -1.13
C GLY A 217 -6.40 -23.59 -2.43
N PRO A 218 -6.11 -22.49 -3.15
CA PRO A 218 -5.20 -22.56 -4.28
C PRO A 218 -3.91 -23.20 -3.76
N GLN A 219 -3.54 -24.35 -4.32
CA GLN A 219 -2.20 -24.86 -4.09
C GLN A 219 -1.27 -23.75 -4.56
N TRP A 220 -0.44 -23.21 -3.66
CA TRP A 220 0.61 -22.27 -4.01
C TRP A 220 1.72 -23.04 -4.73
N ILE A 221 1.36 -23.64 -5.87
CA ILE A 221 2.28 -24.30 -6.77
C ILE A 221 3.16 -23.18 -7.31
N ARG A 222 4.42 -23.18 -6.89
CA ARG A 222 5.46 -22.39 -7.53
C ARG A 222 6.16 -23.29 -8.53
N PRO A 223 5.59 -23.52 -9.73
CA PRO A 223 6.30 -24.27 -10.74
C PRO A 223 7.64 -23.57 -10.98
N ARG A 224 8.70 -24.36 -11.18
CA ARG A 224 9.99 -23.77 -11.53
C ARG A 224 9.79 -22.89 -12.76
N PRO A 225 10.31 -21.65 -12.78
CA PRO A 225 10.23 -20.81 -13.96
C PRO A 225 10.72 -21.59 -15.19
N PRO A 226 10.03 -21.50 -16.33
CA PRO A 226 10.52 -22.12 -17.55
C PRO A 226 11.93 -21.64 -17.82
N ARG A 227 12.85 -22.59 -18.08
CA ARG A 227 14.21 -22.23 -18.50
C ARG A 227 14.09 -21.63 -19.90
N LEU A 228 14.27 -20.33 -19.99
CA LEU A 228 14.42 -19.66 -21.27
C LEU A 228 15.70 -20.16 -21.94
N PRO A 229 15.72 -20.31 -23.27
CA PRO A 229 16.95 -20.58 -23.99
C PRO A 229 17.93 -19.41 -23.77
N ILE A 230 19.22 -19.74 -23.63
CA ILE A 230 20.27 -18.75 -23.44
C ILE A 230 20.26 -17.81 -24.64
N GLN A 231 20.08 -16.51 -24.40
CA GLN A 231 20.09 -15.50 -25.45
C GLN A 231 21.52 -15.03 -25.75
N ASP A 232 21.78 -14.63 -27.00
CA ASP A 232 23.07 -14.05 -27.38
C ASP A 232 23.35 -12.80 -26.52
N GLY A 233 24.42 -12.84 -25.72
CA GLY A 233 24.79 -11.76 -24.79
C GLY A 233 24.32 -11.92 -23.33
N GLU A 234 23.55 -12.96 -22.98
CA GLU A 234 23.11 -13.20 -21.59
C GLU A 234 24.29 -13.52 -20.65
N LEU A 235 25.35 -14.12 -21.19
CA LEU A 235 26.56 -14.52 -20.47
C LEU A 235 27.55 -13.37 -20.24
N VAL A 236 27.26 -12.14 -20.71
CA VAL A 236 28.17 -10.98 -20.59
C VAL A 236 28.48 -10.63 -19.12
N TRP A 237 27.59 -11.01 -18.19
CA TRP A 237 27.80 -10.79 -16.75
C TRP A 237 28.63 -11.89 -16.08
N LEU A 238 28.72 -13.07 -16.68
CA LEU A 238 29.56 -14.18 -16.21
C LEU A 238 30.99 -14.06 -16.75
N ILE A 239 31.14 -13.50 -17.94
CA ILE A 239 32.41 -13.19 -18.59
C ILE A 239 32.31 -11.74 -19.08
N PRO A 240 32.60 -10.74 -18.22
CA PRO A 240 32.62 -9.36 -18.65
C PRO A 240 33.66 -9.20 -19.76
N ASP A 241 33.22 -8.73 -20.92
CA ASP A 241 34.12 -8.32 -21.97
C ASP A 241 34.96 -7.15 -21.46
N ASN A 242 36.28 -7.31 -21.41
CA ASN A 242 37.22 -6.26 -21.01
C ASN A 242 37.34 -5.12 -22.06
N ASN A 243 36.39 -5.00 -22.98
CA ASN A 243 36.35 -3.97 -24.02
C ASN A 243 35.81 -2.62 -23.48
N HIS A 244 36.07 -2.32 -22.22
CA HIS A 244 35.75 -1.01 -21.66
C HIS A 244 36.78 0.00 -22.15
N GLU A 245 36.31 0.97 -22.94
CA GLU A 245 37.09 2.17 -23.23
C GLU A 245 37.35 2.89 -21.89
N LEU A 246 38.60 3.18 -21.59
CA LEU A 246 38.99 3.92 -20.38
C LEU A 246 38.45 5.35 -20.48
N LEU A 247 37.25 5.57 -19.92
CA LEU A 247 36.66 6.89 -19.74
C LEU A 247 37.27 7.52 -18.49
N TRP A 248 38.45 8.12 -18.66
CA TRP A 248 39.05 8.97 -17.63
C TRP A 248 38.35 10.32 -17.60
N ASP A 249 37.96 10.77 -16.41
CA ASP A 249 37.63 12.18 -16.21
C ASP A 249 38.92 12.98 -16.20
N TYR A 250 39.28 13.54 -17.36
CA TYR A 250 40.43 14.43 -17.51
C TYR A 250 40.31 15.73 -16.69
N GLY A 251 39.19 15.98 -16.01
CA GLY A 251 38.99 17.07 -15.05
C GLY A 251 39.39 16.75 -13.60
N MET A 252 39.58 15.47 -13.25
CA MET A 252 40.10 15.09 -11.94
C MET A 252 41.56 15.54 -11.81
N CYS A 253 41.85 16.40 -10.83
CA CYS A 253 43.18 16.99 -10.62
C CYS A 253 43.67 17.89 -11.77
N ALA A 254 42.77 18.51 -12.54
CA ALA A 254 43.17 19.56 -13.47
C ALA A 254 43.95 20.66 -12.72
N ASP A 255 45.11 21.05 -13.25
CA ASP A 255 45.98 22.09 -12.71
C ASP A 255 45.20 23.42 -12.56
N THR A 256 44.61 23.63 -11.38
CA THR A 256 43.86 24.85 -11.03
C THR A 256 44.76 26.09 -10.97
N SER A 257 46.08 25.92 -11.12
CA SER A 257 47.07 27.00 -11.20
C SER A 257 46.81 27.95 -12.38
N ARG A 258 46.42 27.42 -13.55
CA ARG A 258 46.09 28.23 -14.74
C ARG A 258 44.77 28.99 -14.56
N GLY A 259 43.74 28.31 -14.05
CA GLY A 259 42.46 28.94 -13.71
C GLY A 259 42.58 30.02 -12.63
N ALA A 260 43.46 29.82 -11.64
CA ALA A 260 43.75 30.81 -10.59
C ALA A 260 44.45 32.05 -11.16
N ALA A 261 45.42 31.89 -12.07
CA ALA A 261 46.08 33.02 -12.73
C ALA A 261 45.12 33.86 -13.58
N VAL A 262 44.24 33.21 -14.35
CA VAL A 262 43.18 33.87 -15.13
C VAL A 262 42.19 34.60 -14.21
N ARG A 263 41.78 33.97 -13.11
CA ARG A 263 40.90 34.56 -12.09
C ARG A 263 41.50 35.82 -11.47
N ASP A 264 42.78 35.80 -11.11
CA ASP A 264 43.48 36.95 -10.54
C ASP A 264 43.60 38.10 -11.55
N LEU A 265 43.83 37.79 -12.83
CA LEU A 265 43.90 38.79 -13.90
C LEU A 265 42.53 39.43 -14.16
N ILE A 266 41.46 38.65 -14.20
CA ILE A 266 40.08 39.15 -14.38
C ILE A 266 39.64 39.96 -13.16
N ALA A 267 39.99 39.52 -11.94
CA ALA A 267 39.72 40.29 -10.73
C ALA A 267 40.46 41.63 -10.69
N LYS A 268 41.66 41.72 -11.30
CA LYS A 268 42.38 42.98 -11.49
C LYS A 268 41.73 43.84 -12.58
N ALA A 269 41.29 43.22 -13.69
CA ALA A 269 40.61 43.91 -14.78
C ALA A 269 39.24 44.49 -14.38
N ALA A 270 38.55 43.88 -13.43
CA ALA A 270 37.28 44.42 -12.91
C ALA A 270 37.48 45.63 -11.98
N LYS A 271 38.64 45.78 -11.33
CA LYS A 271 38.89 46.88 -10.38
C LYS A 271 39.42 48.17 -11.03
N GLY A 272 39.84 48.10 -12.28
CA GLY A 272 40.36 49.24 -13.04
C GLY A 272 41.03 48.80 -14.34
N PRO A 273 41.43 49.76 -15.19
CA PRO A 273 42.27 49.46 -16.34
C PRO A 273 43.53 48.74 -15.88
N LEU A 274 43.88 47.62 -16.51
CA LEU A 274 45.10 46.88 -16.16
C LEU A 274 46.30 47.85 -16.26
N VAL A 275 46.95 48.13 -15.12
CA VAL A 275 47.96 49.18 -14.83
C VAL A 275 48.52 49.95 -16.05
N PRO A 276 48.33 51.28 -16.16
CA PRO A 276 48.76 52.11 -17.30
C PRO A 276 50.28 52.28 -17.51
N ALA A 277 51.13 51.75 -16.62
CA ALA A 277 52.56 52.05 -16.63
C ALA A 277 53.33 51.46 -17.84
N GLN A 278 52.74 50.53 -18.58
CA GLN A 278 53.27 50.02 -19.85
C GLN A 278 52.07 49.63 -20.74
N GLN A 279 51.75 50.42 -21.77
CA GLN A 279 50.73 50.06 -22.77
C GLN A 279 51.00 48.67 -23.39
N GLU A 280 52.26 48.27 -23.48
CA GLU A 280 52.66 46.91 -23.87
C GLU A 280 52.20 45.84 -22.88
N ALA A 281 52.22 46.10 -21.57
CA ALA A 281 51.80 45.13 -20.55
C ALA A 281 50.27 45.00 -20.43
N HIS A 282 49.51 46.08 -20.69
CA HIS A 282 48.04 46.02 -20.77
C HIS A 282 47.59 45.11 -21.93
N LEU A 283 48.16 45.35 -23.12
CA LEU A 283 47.94 44.51 -24.29
C LEU A 283 48.41 43.08 -24.04
N LEU A 284 49.59 42.88 -23.44
CA LEU A 284 50.13 41.55 -23.17
C LEU A 284 49.29 40.77 -22.14
N ASN A 285 48.84 41.40 -21.06
CA ASN A 285 48.05 40.72 -20.03
C ASN A 285 46.62 40.46 -20.50
N GLY A 286 45.99 41.41 -21.18
CA GLY A 286 44.69 41.20 -21.83
C GLY A 286 44.76 40.13 -22.91
N GLN A 287 45.80 40.16 -23.75
CA GLN A 287 46.04 39.14 -24.77
C GLN A 287 46.39 37.79 -24.16
N LYS A 288 47.06 37.74 -23.01
CA LYS A 288 47.29 36.50 -22.27
C LYS A 288 45.98 35.89 -21.77
N VAL A 289 45.08 36.70 -21.20
CA VAL A 289 43.74 36.23 -20.80
C VAL A 289 42.99 35.70 -22.03
N MET A 290 42.95 36.46 -23.12
CA MET A 290 42.27 36.03 -24.36
C MET A 290 42.90 34.76 -24.96
N MET A 291 44.23 34.64 -24.95
CA MET A 291 44.96 33.48 -25.46
C MET A 291 44.73 32.24 -24.58
N GLU A 292 44.72 32.40 -23.26
CA GLU A 292 44.43 31.30 -22.34
C GLU A 292 42.97 30.84 -22.43
N LEU A 293 42.01 31.76 -22.58
CA LEU A 293 40.61 31.45 -22.84
C LEU A 293 40.35 30.86 -24.24
N ALA A 294 41.18 31.22 -25.23
CA ALA A 294 41.12 30.63 -26.57
C ALA A 294 41.69 29.20 -26.59
N ASN A 295 42.75 28.96 -25.81
CA ASN A 295 43.38 27.65 -25.70
C ASN A 295 42.55 26.65 -24.90
N ASP A 296 41.86 27.11 -23.85
CA ASP A 296 40.93 26.29 -23.07
C ASP A 296 39.64 27.07 -22.73
N PRO A 297 38.56 26.87 -23.51
CA PRO A 297 37.30 27.55 -23.29
C PRO A 297 36.61 27.13 -21.98
N LYS A 298 37.01 26.01 -21.36
CA LYS A 298 36.46 25.57 -20.07
C LYS A 298 37.01 26.39 -18.89
N LEU A 299 38.10 27.14 -19.08
CA LEU A 299 38.65 28.04 -18.05
C LEU A 299 37.67 29.14 -17.64
N VAL A 300 36.67 29.44 -18.46
CA VAL A 300 35.66 30.44 -18.12
C VAL A 300 34.81 30.02 -16.92
N TYR A 301 34.63 28.72 -16.67
CA TYR A 301 33.99 28.22 -15.45
C TYR A 301 34.88 28.38 -14.20
N HIS A 302 36.17 28.65 -14.37
CA HIS A 302 37.13 28.82 -13.28
C HIS A 302 37.57 30.27 -13.07
N CYS A 303 37.15 31.18 -13.95
CA CYS A 303 37.54 32.59 -13.95
C CYS A 303 36.96 33.41 -12.78
N GLY A 304 35.95 32.87 -12.07
CA GLY A 304 35.36 33.49 -10.88
C GLY A 304 34.60 34.79 -11.15
N LEU A 305 34.27 35.08 -12.41
CA LEU A 305 33.43 36.21 -12.80
C LEU A 305 31.98 35.88 -12.45
N THR A 306 31.40 36.59 -11.49
CA THR A 306 29.97 36.50 -11.18
C THR A 306 29.19 37.56 -11.96
N PRO A 307 27.89 37.37 -12.24
CA PRO A 307 27.07 38.36 -12.94
C PRO A 307 27.14 39.75 -12.29
N MET A 308 27.22 39.81 -10.95
CA MET A 308 27.34 41.07 -10.20
C MET A 308 28.62 41.87 -10.48
N LYS A 309 29.73 41.21 -10.88
CA LYS A 309 31.01 41.86 -11.19
C LYS A 309 31.17 42.17 -12.68
N LEU A 310 30.21 41.76 -13.50
CA LEU A 310 30.22 42.00 -14.93
C LEU A 310 30.18 43.50 -15.29
N PRO A 311 29.35 44.36 -14.64
CA PRO A 311 29.31 45.79 -14.96
C PRO A 311 30.67 46.46 -14.80
N ASP A 312 31.37 46.15 -13.70
CA ASP A 312 32.71 46.71 -13.41
C ASP A 312 33.74 46.28 -14.47
N LEU A 313 33.64 45.04 -14.97
CA LEU A 313 34.53 44.55 -16.03
C LEU A 313 34.20 45.19 -17.39
N VAL A 314 32.92 45.38 -17.70
CA VAL A 314 32.45 46.03 -18.93
C VAL A 314 32.94 47.47 -19.00
N GLU A 315 32.84 48.22 -17.90
CA GLU A 315 33.29 49.62 -17.86
C GLU A 315 34.81 49.77 -17.95
N ASN A 316 35.57 48.87 -17.33
CA ASN A 316 37.03 48.99 -17.27
C ASN A 316 37.74 48.34 -18.46
N ASN A 317 37.23 47.21 -18.98
CA ASN A 317 37.89 46.40 -20.01
C ASN A 317 36.86 45.67 -20.91
N PRO A 318 36.19 46.37 -21.86
CA PRO A 318 35.09 45.80 -22.65
C PRO A 318 35.51 44.63 -23.55
N LEU A 319 36.74 44.61 -24.07
CA LEU A 319 37.23 43.53 -24.92
C LEU A 319 37.33 42.17 -24.18
N ILE A 320 37.76 42.19 -22.92
CA ILE A 320 37.85 40.99 -22.09
C ILE A 320 36.45 40.48 -21.77
N ALA A 321 35.50 41.39 -21.50
CA ALA A 321 34.10 41.04 -21.28
C ALA A 321 33.48 40.35 -22.50
N VAL A 322 33.75 40.84 -23.73
CA VAL A 322 33.29 40.18 -24.97
C VAL A 322 33.82 38.76 -25.09
N GLU A 323 35.13 38.54 -24.87
CA GLU A 323 35.71 37.20 -25.00
C GLU A 323 35.13 36.23 -23.97
N VAL A 324 35.00 36.66 -22.71
CA VAL A 324 34.39 35.85 -21.64
C VAL A 324 32.94 35.49 -21.95
N LEU A 325 32.13 36.47 -22.37
CA LEU A 325 30.71 36.26 -22.70
C LEU A 325 30.53 35.39 -23.96
N THR A 326 31.44 35.51 -24.93
CA THR A 326 31.45 34.68 -26.15
C THR A 326 31.65 33.21 -25.81
N LYS A 327 32.53 32.89 -24.84
CA LYS A 327 32.74 31.50 -24.40
C LYS A 327 31.62 30.98 -23.49
N LEU A 328 30.91 31.86 -22.77
CA LEU A 328 29.79 31.50 -21.91
C LEU A 328 28.45 31.34 -22.65
N ILE A 329 28.38 31.65 -23.95
CA ILE A 329 27.08 31.69 -24.66
C ILE A 329 26.27 30.38 -24.59
N ASN A 330 26.96 29.23 -24.56
CA ASN A 330 26.33 27.90 -24.49
C ASN A 330 26.17 27.41 -23.04
N SER A 331 26.57 28.21 -22.05
CA SER A 331 26.43 27.90 -20.64
C SER A 331 24.99 28.14 -20.17
N PRO A 332 24.43 27.28 -19.29
CA PRO A 332 23.11 27.52 -18.70
C PRO A 332 23.03 28.82 -17.87
N GLU A 333 24.16 29.34 -17.40
CA GLU A 333 24.25 30.54 -16.55
C GLU A 333 24.22 31.87 -17.36
N ILE A 334 24.31 31.82 -18.70
CA ILE A 334 24.43 33.03 -19.55
C ILE A 334 23.25 34.00 -19.42
N THR A 335 22.06 33.47 -19.09
CA THR A 335 20.83 34.24 -18.93
C THR A 335 20.97 35.30 -17.82
N GLU A 336 21.66 34.99 -16.74
CA GLU A 336 21.91 35.93 -15.63
C GLU A 336 22.90 37.05 -16.03
N TYR A 337 23.88 36.75 -16.88
CA TYR A 337 24.78 37.78 -17.41
C TYR A 337 24.04 38.71 -18.38
N PHE A 338 23.12 38.18 -19.18
CA PHE A 338 22.27 38.96 -20.07
C PHE A 338 21.29 39.87 -19.33
N THR A 339 20.68 39.41 -18.23
CA THR A 339 19.83 40.28 -17.42
C THR A 339 20.64 41.44 -16.84
N VAL A 340 21.83 41.17 -16.30
CA VAL A 340 22.72 42.22 -15.79
C VAL A 340 23.12 43.20 -16.90
N LEU A 341 23.50 42.72 -18.08
CA LEU A 341 23.84 43.58 -19.23
C LEU A 341 22.70 44.49 -19.69
N VAL A 342 21.46 44.06 -19.52
CA VAL A 342 20.26 44.84 -19.85
C VAL A 342 19.93 45.85 -18.75
N THR A 343 20.18 45.51 -17.48
CA THR A 343 19.86 46.35 -16.32
C THR A 343 20.91 47.39 -15.96
N MET A 344 22.17 47.21 -16.39
CA MET A 344 23.24 48.18 -16.14
C MET A 344 22.99 49.51 -16.86
N GLU A 345 23.59 50.60 -16.36
CA GLU A 345 23.48 51.92 -16.99
C GLU A 345 24.05 51.90 -18.41
N MET A 346 23.32 52.49 -19.37
CA MET A 346 23.76 52.54 -20.76
C MET A 346 24.99 53.44 -20.89
N SER A 347 26.10 52.82 -21.29
CA SER A 347 27.42 53.42 -21.46
C SER A 347 27.98 53.11 -22.85
N LEU A 348 29.03 53.83 -23.27
CA LEU A 348 29.72 53.52 -24.53
C LEU A 348 30.28 52.09 -24.50
N HIS A 349 30.87 51.68 -23.37
CA HIS A 349 31.49 50.36 -23.21
C HIS A 349 30.48 49.22 -23.25
N SER A 350 29.33 49.38 -22.59
CA SER A 350 28.24 48.38 -22.65
C SER A 350 27.67 48.22 -24.06
N MET A 351 27.51 49.32 -24.80
CA MET A 351 27.03 49.29 -26.18
C MET A 351 28.07 48.68 -27.13
N GLU A 352 29.36 48.94 -26.90
CA GLU A 352 30.46 48.31 -27.63
C GLU A 352 30.46 46.78 -27.42
N VAL A 353 30.28 46.33 -26.17
CA VAL A 353 30.21 44.90 -25.83
C VAL A 353 29.04 44.23 -26.55
N VAL A 354 27.83 44.78 -26.49
CA VAL A 354 26.66 44.18 -27.15
C VAL A 354 26.81 44.17 -28.67
N ASN A 355 27.32 45.25 -29.27
CA ASN A 355 27.55 45.31 -30.72
C ASN A 355 28.60 44.27 -31.16
N ARG A 356 29.73 44.14 -30.46
CA ARG A 356 30.73 43.11 -30.76
C ARG A 356 30.20 41.69 -30.53
N LEU A 357 29.40 41.46 -29.50
CA LEU A 357 28.77 40.16 -29.27
C LEU A 357 27.81 39.76 -30.39
N THR A 358 27.03 40.71 -30.94
CA THR A 358 26.15 40.42 -32.08
C THR A 358 26.91 40.02 -33.36
N GLN A 359 28.16 40.47 -33.50
CA GLN A 359 29.02 40.10 -34.62
C GLN A 359 29.72 38.75 -34.39
N ALA A 360 30.03 38.42 -33.13
CA ALA A 360 30.73 37.19 -32.77
C ALA A 360 29.79 35.98 -32.65
N VAL A 361 28.56 36.17 -32.15
CA VAL A 361 27.63 35.06 -31.84
C VAL A 361 26.17 35.41 -32.12
N LYS A 362 25.36 34.40 -32.48
CA LYS A 362 23.90 34.56 -32.66
C LYS A 362 23.20 34.68 -31.31
N LEU A 363 22.90 35.92 -30.90
CA LEU A 363 22.19 36.22 -29.65
C LEU A 363 20.68 35.92 -29.74
N PRO A 364 20.02 35.54 -28.62
CA PRO A 364 18.57 35.39 -28.56
C PRO A 364 17.81 36.68 -28.91
N SER A 365 16.72 36.57 -29.66
CA SER A 365 15.93 37.73 -30.09
C SER A 365 15.23 38.45 -28.93
N GLU A 366 14.91 37.73 -27.85
CA GLU A 366 14.28 38.31 -26.66
C GLU A 366 15.23 39.25 -25.92
N PHE A 367 16.50 38.84 -25.77
CA PHE A 367 17.55 39.69 -25.20
C PHE A 367 17.71 40.99 -25.99
N LEU A 368 17.83 40.90 -27.32
CA LEU A 368 18.00 42.09 -28.17
C LEU A 368 16.80 43.04 -28.09
N ARG A 369 15.57 42.53 -28.09
CA ARG A 369 14.36 43.35 -27.94
C ARG A 369 14.35 44.10 -26.60
N LEU A 370 14.71 43.40 -25.52
CA LEU A 370 14.74 43.99 -24.18
C LEU A 370 15.86 45.03 -24.05
N TYR A 371 17.04 44.75 -24.60
CA TYR A 371 18.17 45.69 -24.62
C TYR A 371 17.83 46.95 -25.42
N ILE A 372 17.26 46.81 -26.64
CA ILE A 372 16.84 47.95 -27.46
C ILE A 372 15.77 48.78 -26.75
N SER A 373 14.79 48.13 -26.12
CA SER A 373 13.76 48.81 -25.32
C SER A 373 14.39 49.65 -24.20
N ASN A 374 15.38 49.11 -23.49
CA ASN A 374 16.08 49.84 -22.44
C ASN A 374 16.92 50.99 -22.98
N CYS A 375 17.56 50.84 -24.15
CA CYS A 375 18.24 51.94 -24.83
C CYS A 375 17.29 53.09 -25.17
N ILE A 376 16.08 52.80 -25.67
CA ILE A 376 15.06 53.80 -26.00
C ILE A 376 14.60 54.52 -24.73
N THR A 377 14.22 53.79 -23.68
CA THR A 377 13.79 54.36 -22.40
C THR A 377 14.89 55.23 -21.78
N SER A 378 16.15 54.79 -21.83
CA SER A 378 17.30 55.56 -21.35
C SER A 378 17.48 56.87 -22.14
N CYS A 379 17.32 56.82 -23.47
CA CYS A 379 17.38 58.00 -24.34
C CYS A 379 16.24 59.00 -24.09
N GLU A 380 15.03 58.53 -23.77
CA GLU A 380 13.88 59.37 -23.39
C GLU A 380 14.12 60.08 -22.04
N ASN A 381 14.67 59.35 -21.06
CA ASN A 381 14.99 59.90 -19.74
C ASN A 381 16.11 60.96 -19.80
N ILE A 382 17.08 60.84 -20.71
CA ILE A 382 18.14 61.85 -20.91
C ILE A 382 17.56 63.17 -21.45
N LYS A 383 16.53 63.12 -22.30
CA LYS A 383 15.84 64.33 -22.79
C LYS A 383 15.04 65.03 -21.71
N SER A 384 14.38 64.29 -20.81
CA SER A 384 13.62 64.85 -19.68
C SER A 384 14.48 65.58 -18.63
N ARG A 385 15.80 65.34 -18.58
CA ARG A 385 16.71 65.93 -17.59
C ARG A 385 17.37 67.23 -18.08
N ARG A 386 17.20 67.59 -19.36
CA ARG A 386 17.81 68.79 -19.99
C ARG A 386 16.78 69.86 -20.40
N SER A 387 15.52 69.66 -20.06
CA SER A 387 14.43 70.65 -20.08
C SER A 387 14.08 71.01 -18.65
#